data_AF-A0A661ZKZ5-F1
#
_entry.id   AF-A0A661ZKZ5-F1
#
_cell.length_a   1.000
_cell.length_b   1.000
_cell.length_c   1.000
_cell.angle_alpha   90.00
_cell.angle_beta   90.00
_cell.angle_gamma   90.00
#
_symmetry.space_group_name_H-M   'P 1'
#
loop_
_entity.id
_entity.type
_entity.pdbx_description
1 polymer ?
#
loop_
_entity_poly.entity_id
_entity_poly.type
_entity_poly.pdbx_seq_one_letter_code
_entity_poly.pdbx_strand_id
1 'polypeptide(L)'
;MLEEAEWTFATKRFLPAKEAAAPAWGWTSSFPIPSDILRVTRVDRLDIIATGSSMNRRPAEYEVEGRKILTNEDVIYCKGIRRIEDEGIYSALFDEAFAAKLAVMACYSITESNQKIQTMSAIYADTIKKAKSRDGMQGTTRRLRNKTVQQSRVSSRGIW
;
A
#
# COMPACT_ATOMS: atom_id res chain seq x y z
N MET A 1 10.73 -2.88 6.82
CA MET A 1 9.78 -2.40 7.84
C MET A 1 8.80 -1.37 7.30
N LEU A 2 9.26 -0.29 6.65
CA LEU A 2 8.35 0.67 6.00
C LEU A 2 7.48 0.04 4.91
N GLU A 3 7.99 -0.93 4.15
CA GLU A 3 7.21 -1.65 3.14
C GLU A 3 6.39 -2.84 3.69
N GLU A 4 6.57 -3.21 4.97
CA GLU A 4 5.94 -4.41 5.55
C GLU A 4 4.45 -4.21 5.88
N ALA A 5 3.97 -2.96 5.87
CA ALA A 5 2.58 -2.59 6.05
C ALA A 5 2.26 -1.28 5.31
N GLU A 6 0.97 -1.00 5.11
CA GLU A 6 0.51 0.28 4.57
C GLU A 6 0.41 1.32 5.70
N TRP A 7 1.56 1.73 6.24
CA TRP A 7 1.58 2.71 7.33
C TRP A 7 0.92 4.02 6.90
N THR A 8 -0.01 4.53 7.70
CA THR A 8 -0.76 5.75 7.37
C THR A 8 0.16 6.94 7.15
N PHE A 9 1.14 7.15 8.03
CA PHE A 9 2.13 8.23 7.97
C PHE A 9 3.05 8.14 6.73
N ALA A 10 3.31 6.93 6.25
CA ALA A 10 4.09 6.66 5.05
C ALA A 10 3.26 6.58 3.77
N THR A 11 1.94 6.66 3.86
CA THR A 11 1.07 6.56 2.68
C THR A 11 0.86 7.92 2.04
N LYS A 12 1.21 8.06 0.75
CA LYS A 12 1.06 9.29 -0.03
C LYS A 12 0.22 9.05 -1.28
N ARG A 13 -0.59 10.05 -1.65
CA ARG A 13 -1.29 10.11 -2.95
C ARG A 13 -0.44 10.90 -3.94
N PHE A 14 -0.37 10.46 -5.19
CA PHE A 14 0.34 11.15 -6.26
C PHE A 14 -0.39 10.98 -7.59
N LEU A 15 -0.16 11.93 -8.49
CA LEU A 15 -0.74 11.97 -9.83
C LEU A 15 0.41 12.07 -10.85
N PRO A 16 0.88 10.94 -11.39
CA PRO A 16 1.99 10.95 -12.35
C PRO A 16 1.50 11.45 -13.71
N ALA A 17 2.36 12.17 -14.43
CA ALA A 17 2.10 12.58 -15.81
C ALA A 17 2.35 11.41 -16.77
N LYS A 18 1.53 11.29 -17.83
CA LYS A 18 1.70 10.27 -18.87
C LYS A 18 3.01 10.52 -19.63
N GLU A 19 3.80 9.47 -19.85
CA GLU A 19 4.98 9.56 -20.69
C GLU A 19 4.61 9.65 -22.19
N ALA A 20 5.44 10.36 -22.97
CA ALA A 20 5.22 10.47 -24.41
C ALA A 20 5.51 9.16 -25.18
N ALA A 21 6.40 8.33 -24.65
CA ALA A 21 6.73 7.03 -25.24
C ALA A 21 5.77 5.96 -24.69
N ALA A 22 5.01 5.34 -25.60
CA ALA A 22 4.17 4.19 -25.24
C ALA A 22 5.03 2.94 -24.99
N PRO A 23 4.55 1.98 -24.19
CA PRO A 23 5.17 0.67 -24.06
C PRO A 23 5.28 -0.04 -25.41
N ALA A 24 6.28 -0.92 -25.56
CA ALA A 24 6.53 -1.59 -26.83
C ALA A 24 5.38 -2.49 -27.28
N TRP A 25 4.64 -3.09 -26.33
CA TRP A 25 3.46 -3.92 -26.57
C TRP A 25 2.62 -4.05 -25.29
N GLY A 26 1.40 -4.57 -25.43
CA GLY A 26 0.50 -4.89 -24.32
C GLY A 26 -0.29 -3.69 -23.78
N TRP A 27 0.40 -2.74 -23.16
CA TRP A 27 -0.20 -1.59 -22.50
C TRP A 27 -0.15 -0.33 -23.37
N THR A 28 -1.18 0.52 -23.30
CA THR A 28 -1.27 1.74 -24.12
C THR A 28 -0.52 2.95 -23.53
N SER A 29 -0.38 3.00 -22.21
CA SER A 29 0.16 4.17 -21.49
C SER A 29 1.21 3.75 -20.45
N SER A 30 2.17 4.65 -20.22
CA SER A 30 3.20 4.51 -19.18
C SER A 30 3.27 5.77 -18.32
N PHE A 31 3.49 5.60 -17.01
CA PHE A 31 3.56 6.68 -16.03
C PHE A 31 4.77 6.50 -15.11
N PRO A 32 5.62 7.51 -14.89
CA PRO A 32 6.79 7.39 -14.04
C PRO A 32 6.40 7.37 -12.56
N ILE A 33 7.10 6.55 -11.77
CA ILE A 33 6.95 6.50 -10.32
C ILE A 33 7.92 7.52 -9.70
N PRO A 34 7.43 8.48 -8.89
CA PRO A 34 8.27 9.44 -8.19
C PRO A 34 9.32 8.76 -7.32
N SER A 35 10.48 9.41 -7.15
CA SER A 35 11.62 8.74 -6.52
C SER A 35 11.50 8.49 -5.03
N ASP A 36 10.64 9.26 -4.38
CA ASP A 36 10.24 9.10 -3.00
C ASP A 36 9.29 7.91 -2.79
N ILE A 37 8.67 7.34 -3.83
CA ILE A 37 7.76 6.20 -3.68
C ILE A 37 8.54 4.88 -3.70
N LEU A 38 8.41 4.12 -2.61
CA LEU A 38 9.00 2.79 -2.42
C LEU A 38 8.12 1.69 -3.03
N ARG A 39 6.79 1.77 -2.83
CA ARG A 39 5.83 0.78 -3.34
C ARG A 39 4.51 1.42 -3.71
N VAL A 40 3.99 1.10 -4.89
CA VAL A 40 2.63 1.45 -5.31
C VAL A 40 1.64 0.49 -4.66
N THR A 41 0.62 1.01 -3.97
CA THR A 41 -0.40 0.19 -3.29
C THR A 41 -1.75 0.21 -4.00
N ARG A 42 -2.04 1.29 -4.72
CA ARG A 42 -3.30 1.42 -5.44
C ARG A 42 -3.16 2.35 -6.64
N VAL A 43 -3.78 1.95 -7.74
CA VAL A 43 -3.97 2.75 -8.94
C VAL A 43 -5.46 2.76 -9.27
N ASP A 44 -6.04 3.96 -9.37
CA ASP A 44 -7.44 4.15 -9.74
C ASP A 44 -7.54 4.94 -11.04
N ARG A 45 -8.57 4.66 -11.84
CA ARG A 45 -9.01 5.42 -13.00
C ARG A 45 -10.22 6.29 -12.68
N LEU A 46 -10.44 7.30 -13.50
CA LEU A 46 -11.67 8.10 -13.47
C LEU A 46 -12.83 7.30 -14.06
N ASP A 47 -13.98 7.27 -13.37
CA ASP A 47 -15.21 6.69 -13.91
C ASP A 47 -16.05 7.79 -14.57
N ILE A 48 -16.11 7.80 -15.90
CA ILE A 48 -16.81 8.82 -16.68
C ILE A 48 -18.35 8.64 -16.60
N ILE A 49 -18.84 7.44 -16.23
CA ILE A 49 -20.27 7.11 -16.15
C ILE A 49 -20.91 7.57 -14.81
N ALA A 50 -20.40 8.64 -14.20
CA ALA A 50 -20.99 9.19 -12.99
C ALA A 50 -22.20 10.08 -13.33
N THR A 51 -23.34 9.45 -13.61
CA THR A 51 -24.64 10.10 -13.64
C THR A 51 -24.95 10.62 -12.22
N GLY A 52 -24.56 11.86 -11.94
CA GLY A 52 -24.78 12.53 -10.65
C GLY A 52 -23.49 12.81 -9.87
N SER A 53 -23.00 14.05 -10.01
CA SER A 53 -22.28 14.89 -9.02
C SER A 53 -21.26 14.27 -8.03
N SER A 54 -20.68 13.11 -8.30
CA SER A 54 -19.57 12.57 -7.52
C SER A 54 -18.53 11.93 -8.41
N MET A 55 -17.32 12.46 -8.36
CA MET A 55 -16.15 11.97 -9.09
C MET A 55 -15.77 10.57 -8.57
N ASN A 56 -16.38 9.53 -9.15
CA ASN A 56 -16.14 8.15 -8.74
C ASN A 56 -14.81 7.65 -9.34
N ARG A 57 -13.94 7.12 -8.46
CA ARG A 57 -12.67 6.49 -8.84
C ARG A 57 -12.80 4.97 -8.73
N ARG A 58 -12.38 4.25 -9.77
CA ARG A 58 -12.40 2.78 -9.78
C ARG A 58 -10.99 2.21 -9.89
N PRO A 59 -10.74 1.01 -9.33
CA PRO A 59 -9.45 0.35 -9.53
C PRO A 59 -9.17 0.17 -11.02
N ALA A 60 -7.98 0.60 -11.46
CA ALA A 60 -7.48 0.35 -12.80
C ALA A 60 -6.70 -0.97 -12.83
N GLU A 61 -6.66 -1.63 -13.99
CA GLU A 61 -5.70 -2.69 -14.25
C GLU A 61 -4.35 -2.05 -14.57
N TYR A 62 -3.30 -2.50 -13.90
CA TYR A 62 -1.97 -1.94 -14.04
C TYR A 62 -0.91 -2.98 -13.75
N GLU A 63 0.27 -2.73 -14.30
CA GLU A 63 1.50 -3.47 -14.06
C GLU A 63 2.62 -2.49 -13.70
N VAL A 64 3.56 -2.91 -12.86
CA VAL A 64 4.72 -2.08 -12.49
C VAL A 64 5.97 -2.71 -13.06
N GLU A 65 6.60 -2.02 -14.01
CA GLU A 65 7.86 -2.43 -14.61
C GLU A 65 8.95 -1.39 -14.33
N GLY A 66 10.03 -1.82 -13.67
CA GLY A 66 11.09 -0.92 -13.22
C GLY A 66 10.54 0.17 -12.30
N ARG A 67 10.56 1.43 -12.76
CA ARG A 67 10.00 2.59 -12.05
C ARG A 67 8.85 3.23 -12.82
N LYS A 68 8.07 2.42 -13.54
CA LYS A 68 6.93 2.88 -14.33
C LYS A 68 5.69 2.05 -14.03
N ILE A 69 4.54 2.70 -14.07
CA ILE A 69 3.21 2.09 -14.01
C ILE A 69 2.69 2.00 -15.44
N LEU A 70 2.39 0.79 -15.89
CA LEU A 70 1.81 0.51 -17.19
C LEU A 70 0.31 0.27 -17.04
N THR A 71 -0.49 0.87 -17.91
CA THR A 71 -1.95 0.76 -17.86
C THR A 71 -2.56 1.20 -19.21
N ASN A 72 -3.84 0.92 -19.42
CA ASN A 72 -4.59 1.33 -20.62
C ASN A 72 -5.31 2.67 -20.44
N GLU A 73 -5.16 3.30 -19.28
CA GLU A 73 -5.82 4.56 -18.94
C GLU A 73 -4.95 5.76 -19.31
N ASP A 74 -5.58 6.89 -19.64
CA ASP A 74 -4.88 8.15 -19.94
C ASP A 74 -4.57 8.98 -18.69
N VAL A 75 -5.39 8.85 -17.65
CA VAL A 75 -5.23 9.55 -16.37
C VAL A 75 -5.41 8.56 -15.24
N ILE A 76 -4.39 8.48 -14.37
CA ILE A 76 -4.41 7.59 -13.20
C ILE A 76 -4.20 8.35 -11.90
N TYR A 77 -4.87 7.88 -10.86
CA TYR A 77 -4.74 8.35 -9.49
C TYR A 77 -4.05 7.30 -8.65
N CYS A 78 -2.87 7.61 -8.14
CA CYS A 78 -2.04 6.64 -7.46
C CYS A 78 -1.98 6.90 -5.96
N LYS A 79 -1.80 5.81 -5.21
CA LYS A 79 -1.41 5.81 -3.81
C LYS A 79 -0.24 4.86 -3.65
N GLY A 80 0.75 5.26 -2.86
CA GLY A 80 1.91 4.44 -2.57
C GLY A 80 2.49 4.74 -1.20
N ILE A 81 3.46 3.91 -0.81
CA ILE A 81 4.29 4.09 0.37
C ILE A 81 5.47 4.94 -0.04
N ARG A 82 5.67 6.08 0.63
CA ARG A 82 6.82 6.96 0.43
C ARG A 82 7.95 6.60 1.38
N ARG A 83 9.18 6.88 0.95
CA ARG A 83 10.35 7.01 1.80
C ARG A 83 10.15 8.25 2.68
N ILE A 84 10.44 8.07 3.96
CA ILE A 84 10.43 9.13 4.95
C ILE A 84 11.86 9.26 5.45
N GLU A 85 12.38 10.48 5.41
CA GLU A 85 13.71 10.83 5.90
C GLU A 85 13.66 11.55 7.25
N ASP A 86 12.49 12.10 7.62
CA ASP A 86 12.25 12.77 8.90
C ASP A 86 11.64 11.78 9.90
N GLU A 87 12.41 11.42 10.92
CA GLU A 87 12.00 10.49 11.97
C GLU A 87 10.86 11.04 12.84
N GLY A 88 10.66 12.37 12.90
CA GLY A 88 9.60 12.99 13.70
C GLY A 88 8.18 12.66 13.25
N ILE A 89 8.02 12.06 12.07
CA ILE A 89 6.72 11.71 11.47
C ILE A 89 6.29 10.28 11.83
N TYR A 90 7.18 9.49 12.41
CA TYR A 90 6.87 8.11 12.78
C TYR A 90 5.83 8.03 13.89
N SER A 91 4.99 7.00 13.82
CA SER A 91 4.06 6.69 14.90
C SER A 91 4.83 6.09 16.06
N ALA A 92 4.53 6.48 17.31
CA ALA A 92 5.23 5.97 18.48
C ALA A 92 5.33 4.43 18.57
N LEU A 93 4.30 3.69 18.14
CA LEU A 93 4.36 2.21 18.10
C LEU A 93 5.25 1.67 16.98
N PHE A 94 5.38 2.41 15.88
CA PHE A 94 6.34 2.07 14.84
C PHE A 94 7.76 2.22 15.36
N ASP A 95 8.05 3.28 16.13
CA ASP A 95 9.37 3.50 16.73
C ASP A 95 9.72 2.38 17.72
N GLU A 96 8.78 1.97 18.57
CA GLU A 96 8.96 0.83 19.48
C GLU A 96 9.25 -0.47 18.72
N ALA A 97 8.48 -0.76 17.67
CA ALA A 97 8.69 -1.96 16.87
C ALA A 97 10.00 -1.90 16.06
N PHE A 98 10.43 -0.72 15.63
CA PHE A 98 11.70 -0.50 14.94
C PHE A 98 12.88 -0.70 15.88
N ALA A 99 12.82 -0.12 17.08
CA ALA A 99 13.80 -0.34 18.14
C ALA A 99 13.89 -1.83 18.53
N ALA A 100 12.76 -2.53 18.66
CA ALA A 100 12.74 -3.96 18.94
C ALA A 100 13.41 -4.78 17.82
N LYS A 101 13.19 -4.41 16.55
CA LYS A 101 13.85 -5.06 15.40
C LYS A 101 15.37 -4.88 15.44
N LEU A 102 15.83 -3.66 15.70
CA LEU A 102 17.26 -3.35 15.84
C LEU A 102 17.88 -4.13 17.00
N ALA A 103 17.18 -4.19 18.13
CA ALA A 103 17.63 -4.95 19.29
C ALA A 103 17.76 -6.45 18.97
N VAL A 104 16.82 -7.06 18.24
CA VAL A 104 16.94 -8.46 17.79
C VAL A 104 18.17 -8.67 16.91
N MET A 105 18.41 -7.77 15.95
CA MET A 105 19.56 -7.86 15.03
C MET A 105 20.90 -7.73 15.77
N ALA A 106 20.98 -6.86 16.79
CA ALA A 106 22.19 -6.66 17.58
C ALA A 106 22.37 -7.71 18.70
N CYS A 107 21.29 -8.33 19.18
CA CYS A 107 21.29 -9.18 20.38
C CYS A 107 22.28 -10.35 20.28
N TYR A 108 22.34 -11.04 19.14
CA TYR A 108 23.28 -12.16 18.99
C TYR A 108 24.72 -11.71 19.04
N SER A 109 25.05 -10.64 18.30
CA SER A 109 26.41 -10.12 18.22
C SER A 109 26.98 -9.65 19.55
N ILE A 110 26.13 -9.28 20.50
CA ILE A 110 26.54 -8.75 21.81
C ILE A 110 26.49 -9.82 22.89
N THR A 111 25.47 -10.69 22.87
CA THR A 111 25.18 -11.57 24.01
C THR A 111 25.51 -13.03 23.77
N GLU A 112 25.70 -13.44 22.51
CA GLU A 112 25.98 -14.81 22.07
C GLU A 112 24.99 -15.86 22.62
N SER A 113 23.80 -15.42 23.06
CA SER A 113 22.83 -16.26 23.75
C SER A 113 21.58 -16.45 22.89
N ASN A 114 21.38 -17.69 22.43
CA ASN A 114 20.19 -18.08 21.67
C ASN A 114 18.89 -17.84 22.44
N GLN A 115 18.90 -18.01 23.76
CA GLN A 115 17.72 -17.79 24.60
C GLN A 115 17.28 -16.31 24.57
N LYS A 116 18.23 -15.38 24.69
CA LYS A 116 17.94 -13.93 24.66
C LYS A 116 17.38 -13.50 23.30
N ILE A 117 17.90 -14.05 22.21
CA ILE A 117 17.39 -13.78 20.85
C ILE A 117 15.96 -14.26 20.69
N GLN A 118 15.63 -15.45 21.18
CA GLN A 118 14.27 -15.98 21.11
C GLN A 118 13.29 -15.06 21.86
N THR A 119 13.66 -14.63 23.08
CA THR A 119 12.86 -13.67 23.86
C THR A 119 12.69 -12.33 23.13
N MET A 120 13.77 -11.76 22.60
CA MET A 120 13.70 -10.50 21.86
C MET A 120 12.89 -10.62 20.57
N SER A 121 13.00 -11.75 19.88
CA SER A 121 12.22 -12.03 18.66
C SER A 121 10.72 -12.12 18.96
N ALA A 122 10.34 -12.69 20.11
CA ALA A 122 8.97 -12.71 20.59
C ALA A 122 8.43 -11.31 20.90
N ILE A 123 9.23 -10.46 21.55
CA ILE A 123 8.88 -9.06 21.83
C ILE A 123 8.68 -8.28 20.51
N TYR A 124 9.59 -8.46 19.55
CA TYR A 124 9.44 -7.86 18.23
C TYR A 124 8.15 -8.31 17.53
N ALA A 125 7.85 -9.61 17.57
CA ALA A 125 6.65 -10.16 16.94
C ALA A 125 5.34 -9.60 17.54
N ASP A 126 5.29 -9.35 18.85
CA ASP A 126 4.13 -8.74 19.51
C ASP A 126 4.03 -7.24 19.22
N THR A 127 5.13 -6.50 19.34
CA THR A 127 5.16 -5.05 19.09
C THR A 127 4.79 -4.70 17.64
N ILE A 128 5.32 -5.42 16.65
CA ILE A 128 4.97 -5.18 15.24
C ILE A 128 3.49 -5.47 14.96
N LYS A 129 2.91 -6.49 15.62
CA LYS A 129 1.49 -6.84 15.48
C LYS A 129 0.60 -5.73 16.05
N LYS A 130 0.95 -5.22 17.23
CA LYS A 130 0.26 -4.08 17.87
C LYS A 130 0.37 -2.82 17.02
N ALA A 131 1.56 -2.51 16.51
CA ALA A 131 1.80 -1.36 15.66
C ALA A 131 0.94 -1.41 14.39
N LYS A 132 0.96 -2.54 13.66
CA LYS A 132 0.14 -2.74 12.45
C LYS A 132 -1.35 -2.63 12.74
N SER A 133 -1.81 -3.23 13.84
CA SER A 133 -3.22 -3.16 14.24
C SER A 133 -3.66 -1.73 14.53
N ARG A 134 -2.88 -0.99 15.33
CA ARG A 134 -3.22 0.38 15.73
C ARG A 134 -3.24 1.34 14.54
N ASP A 135 -2.27 1.21 13.65
CA ASP A 135 -2.22 2.02 12.44
C ASP A 135 -3.36 1.68 11.47
N GLY A 136 -3.70 0.39 11.32
CA GLY A 136 -4.83 -0.05 10.50
C GLY A 136 -6.20 0.43 11.00
N MET A 137 -6.33 0.80 12.28
CA MET A 137 -7.54 1.43 12.84
C MET A 137 -7.65 2.92 12.51
N GLN A 138 -6.62 3.54 11.94
CA GLN A 138 -6.65 4.95 11.54
C GLN A 138 -7.38 5.12 10.21
N GLY A 139 -8.71 5.06 10.26
CA GLY A 139 -9.59 5.34 9.13
C GLY A 139 -10.80 4.42 9.08
N THR A 140 -11.67 4.65 8.10
CA THR A 140 -12.78 3.72 7.85
C THR A 140 -12.24 2.42 7.30
N THR A 141 -12.64 1.30 7.91
CA THR A 141 -12.27 -0.05 7.46
C THR A 141 -12.47 -0.20 5.97
N ARG A 142 -11.39 -0.51 5.24
CA ARG A 142 -11.45 -0.80 3.81
C ARG A 142 -12.39 -1.98 3.60
N ARG A 143 -13.57 -1.72 3.02
CA ARG A 143 -14.50 -2.78 2.65
C ARG A 143 -13.92 -3.56 1.47
N LEU A 144 -13.43 -4.77 1.73
CA LEU A 144 -13.10 -5.74 0.67
C LEU A 144 -14.42 -6.25 0.09
N ARG A 145 -14.92 -5.58 -0.94
CA ARG A 145 -16.19 -5.92 -1.60
C ARG A 145 -15.92 -6.96 -2.68
N ASN A 146 -16.35 -8.21 -2.47
CA ASN A 146 -16.24 -9.25 -3.48
C ASN A 146 -17.29 -9.05 -4.58
N LYS A 147 -16.85 -8.88 -5.83
CA LYS A 147 -17.72 -8.61 -6.99
C LYS A 147 -18.62 -9.79 -7.34
N THR A 148 -18.11 -11.02 -7.21
CA THR A 148 -18.83 -12.26 -7.56
C THR A 148 -20.10 -12.45 -6.73
N VAL A 149 -20.03 -12.14 -5.42
CA VAL A 149 -21.16 -12.29 -4.49
C VAL A 149 -22.24 -11.21 -4.69
N GLN A 150 -21.92 -10.11 -5.38
CA GLN A 150 -22.88 -9.06 -5.69
C GLN A 150 -23.61 -9.31 -6.99
N GLN A 151 -22.89 -9.76 -8.00
CA GLN A 151 -23.50 -10.13 -9.27
C GLN A 151 -24.47 -11.31 -9.12
N SER A 152 -24.16 -12.29 -8.25
CA SER A 152 -25.09 -13.39 -7.97
C SER A 152 -26.40 -12.94 -7.31
N ARG A 153 -26.34 -11.95 -6.40
CA ARG A 153 -27.52 -11.36 -5.74
C ARG A 153 -28.37 -10.48 -6.65
N VAL A 154 -27.77 -9.92 -7.69
CA VAL A 154 -28.47 -9.09 -8.70
C VAL A 154 -29.11 -9.99 -9.76
N SER A 155 -28.42 -11.06 -10.16
CA SER A 155 -28.91 -12.05 -11.14
C SER A 155 -30.12 -12.84 -10.66
N SER A 156 -30.28 -13.07 -9.35
CA SER A 156 -31.39 -13.86 -8.80
C SER A 156 -32.70 -13.08 -8.63
N ARG A 157 -32.75 -11.81 -9.04
CA ARG A 157 -33.89 -10.89 -8.82
C ARG A 157 -34.68 -10.55 -10.09
N GLY A 158 -34.37 -11.18 -11.23
CA GLY A 158 -34.94 -10.85 -12.55
C GLY A 158 -35.59 -12.02 -13.29
N ILE A 159 -36.27 -12.92 -12.58
CA ILE A 159 -37.06 -13.99 -13.20
C ILE A 159 -38.45 -14.01 -12.54
N TRP A 160 -39.38 -13.24 -13.09
CA TRP A 160 -40.84 -13.44 -13.10
C TRP A 160 -41.41 -12.66 -14.30
#